data_AF-A0A9X3CQR6-F1
#
_entry.id   AF-A0A9X3CQR6-F1
#
_cell.length_a   1.000
_cell.length_b   1.000
_cell.length_c   1.000
_cell.angle_alpha   90.00
_cell.angle_beta   90.00
_cell.angle_gamma   90.00
#
_symmetry.space_group_name_H-M   'P 1'
#
loop_
_entity.id
_entity.type
_entity.pdbx_description
1 polymer ?
#
loop_
_entity_poly.entity_id
_entity_poly.type
_entity_poly.pdbx_seq_one_letter_code
_entity_poly.pdbx_strand_id
1 'polypeptide(L)'
;MNQATTAATPTSNSTRWLRWANLAFMLYLLLLAVSMVGSGFKIATGEQAKVLFEFASHPIAGLMIGLVATALIQSSSTVTSIIVGLVAGGLPVTVAIPMIMGANIGTTVTNTLVSLGHVRCNTEFKRAFASATIHDFFNLLAVLIFLPLEMMFGIFEKVSHWLVSPMLSTGDVSMGGLNFIKPITKPVVSAIQDPLMQFGNVTGGVLLIVLGIATIFIAITVMGKLMKSLMVGRAREILKNAIGRGPIHGIVSGSIVTVLVQSSSTTTSLMVPLVGTGTLKVRDVYPFTLGANIGTCITGLLAATAVSGEYAIFALQIALVHLVFNVFSTIFIFGIPFLRELPIKGADYLSDMAIKNKAVVAGYLASIFVVIPGTILALTA
;
A
#
# COMPACT_ATOMS: atom_id res chain seq x y z
N MET A 1 -26.08 20.41 -24.75
CA MET A 1 -24.84 20.51 -25.55
C MET A 1 -24.10 19.19 -25.44
N ASN A 2 -23.95 18.51 -26.57
CA ASN A 2 -23.38 17.17 -26.71
C ASN A 2 -21.89 17.15 -26.32
N GLN A 3 -21.52 16.42 -25.27
CA GLN A 3 -20.13 16.00 -25.08
C GLN A 3 -19.90 14.73 -25.89
N ALA A 4 -19.21 14.91 -27.02
CA ALA A 4 -18.69 13.84 -27.84
C ALA A 4 -17.85 12.87 -26.99
N THR A 5 -18.23 11.60 -27.03
CA THR A 5 -17.39 10.46 -26.71
C THR A 5 -16.09 10.57 -27.50
N THR A 6 -15.00 10.99 -26.85
CA THR A 6 -13.65 10.82 -27.37
C THR A 6 -13.37 9.31 -27.43
N ALA A 7 -13.64 8.71 -28.58
CA ALA A 7 -13.19 7.37 -28.91
C ALA A 7 -11.66 7.35 -28.79
N ALA A 8 -11.14 6.53 -27.89
CA ALA A 8 -9.71 6.32 -27.77
C ALA A 8 -9.17 5.81 -29.11
N THR A 9 -8.21 6.52 -29.68
CA THR A 9 -7.52 6.13 -30.92
C THR A 9 -6.95 4.71 -30.75
N PRO A 10 -7.14 3.79 -31.71
CA PRO A 10 -6.63 2.44 -31.59
C PRO A 10 -5.10 2.48 -31.49
N THR A 11 -4.57 2.14 -30.32
CA THR A 11 -3.12 2.08 -30.08
C THR A 11 -2.52 1.03 -31.00
N SER A 12 -1.63 1.43 -31.90
CA SER A 12 -0.83 0.54 -32.76
C SER A 12 -0.17 -0.58 -31.93
N ASN A 13 -0.12 -1.82 -32.43
CA ASN A 13 0.48 -2.97 -31.75
C ASN A 13 1.93 -2.71 -31.28
N SER A 14 2.69 -1.90 -32.03
CA SER A 14 4.05 -1.47 -31.65
C SER A 14 4.06 -0.69 -30.33
N THR A 15 3.12 0.24 -30.13
CA THR A 15 2.99 1.01 -28.88
C THR A 15 2.57 0.14 -27.69
N ARG A 16 1.88 -0.98 -27.92
CA ARG A 16 1.48 -1.90 -26.85
C ARG A 16 2.66 -2.72 -26.35
N TRP A 17 3.49 -3.25 -27.25
CA TRP A 17 4.69 -4.02 -26.87
C TRP A 17 5.71 -3.15 -26.12
N LEU A 18 5.95 -1.93 -26.59
CA LEU A 18 6.79 -0.94 -25.89
C LEU A 18 6.31 -0.66 -24.46
N ARG A 19 4.99 -0.58 -24.24
CA ARG A 19 4.44 -0.38 -22.88
C ARG A 19 4.65 -1.59 -21.98
N TRP A 20 4.55 -2.81 -22.51
CA TRP A 20 4.85 -4.03 -21.76
C TRP A 20 6.34 -4.18 -21.45
N ALA A 21 7.21 -3.85 -22.40
CA ALA A 21 8.66 -3.79 -22.19
C ALA A 21 9.01 -2.75 -21.10
N ASN A 22 8.41 -1.56 -21.15
CA ASN A 22 8.58 -0.54 -20.11
C ASN A 22 8.07 -1.02 -18.75
N LEU A 23 6.95 -1.77 -18.70
CA LEU A 23 6.45 -2.34 -17.45
C LEU A 23 7.47 -3.32 -16.84
N ALA A 24 8.02 -4.23 -17.66
CA ALA A 24 9.04 -5.17 -17.23
C ALA A 24 10.32 -4.46 -16.76
N PHE A 25 10.72 -3.38 -17.45
CA PHE A 25 11.85 -2.55 -17.04
C PHE A 25 11.60 -1.81 -15.72
N MET A 26 10.40 -1.25 -15.51
CA MET A 26 10.03 -0.65 -14.23
C MET A 26 9.97 -1.68 -13.11
N LEU A 27 9.52 -2.90 -13.40
CA LEU A 27 9.58 -4.00 -12.45
C LEU A 27 11.03 -4.27 -12.08
N TYR A 28 11.92 -4.43 -13.06
CA TYR A 28 13.35 -4.59 -12.82
C TYR A 28 13.96 -3.46 -11.94
N LEU A 29 13.63 -2.20 -12.23
CA LEU A 29 14.08 -1.07 -11.39
C LEU A 29 13.55 -1.15 -9.96
N LEU A 30 12.30 -1.58 -9.77
CA LEU A 30 11.75 -1.83 -8.44
C LEU A 30 12.56 -2.91 -7.72
N LEU A 31 12.89 -4.03 -8.39
CA LEU A 31 13.71 -5.10 -7.80
C LEU A 31 15.08 -4.59 -7.39
N LEU A 32 15.74 -3.85 -8.29
CA LEU A 32 17.04 -3.22 -8.04
C LEU A 32 16.98 -2.31 -6.81
N ALA A 33 15.94 -1.48 -6.74
CA ALA A 33 15.77 -0.50 -5.68
C ALA A 33 15.51 -1.13 -4.31
N VAL A 34 14.69 -2.18 -4.25
CA VAL A 34 14.48 -2.97 -3.02
C VAL A 34 15.79 -3.61 -2.56
N SER A 35 16.61 -4.13 -3.48
CA SER A 35 17.94 -4.65 -3.15
C SER A 35 18.90 -3.55 -2.66
N MET A 36 18.84 -2.34 -3.20
CA MET A 36 19.65 -1.20 -2.73
C MET A 36 19.25 -0.79 -1.31
N VAL A 37 17.94 -0.70 -1.02
CA VAL A 37 17.44 -0.41 0.33
C VAL A 37 17.90 -1.48 1.32
N GLY A 38 17.77 -2.77 0.98
CA GLY A 38 18.20 -3.87 1.84
C GLY A 38 19.70 -3.88 2.10
N SER A 39 20.53 -3.76 1.06
CA SER A 39 21.99 -3.67 1.19
C SER A 39 22.42 -2.44 1.99
N GLY A 40 21.85 -1.27 1.66
CA GLY A 40 22.19 -0.01 2.31
C GLY A 40 21.82 -0.01 3.79
N PHE A 41 20.65 -0.57 4.13
CA PHE A 41 20.23 -0.73 5.52
C PHE A 41 21.15 -1.68 6.31
N LYS A 42 21.51 -2.83 5.73
CA LYS A 42 22.45 -3.78 6.35
C LYS A 42 23.82 -3.13 6.62
N ILE A 43 24.32 -2.35 5.67
CA ILE A 43 25.61 -1.65 5.79
C ILE A 43 25.53 -0.51 6.82
N ALA A 44 24.45 0.26 6.81
CA ALA A 44 24.29 1.41 7.69
C ALA A 44 24.12 1.01 9.15
N THR A 45 23.47 -0.12 9.41
CA THR A 45 23.17 -0.61 10.77
C THR A 45 24.27 -1.50 11.35
N GLY A 46 25.02 -2.23 10.51
CA GLY A 46 26.20 -3.01 10.92
C GLY A 46 25.94 -3.94 12.12
N GLU A 47 26.90 -4.03 13.05
CA GLU A 47 26.74 -4.79 14.30
C GLU A 47 25.83 -4.10 15.34
N GLN A 48 25.54 -2.80 15.14
CA GLN A 48 24.71 -1.99 16.04
C GLN A 48 23.21 -2.21 15.82
N ALA A 49 22.84 -2.97 14.79
CA ALA A 49 21.45 -3.29 14.45
C ALA A 49 20.66 -3.81 15.66
N LYS A 50 21.26 -4.69 16.49
CA LYS A 50 20.62 -5.22 17.71
C LYS A 50 20.25 -4.13 18.72
N VAL A 51 21.17 -3.19 18.98
CA VAL A 51 20.93 -2.07 19.92
C VAL A 51 19.91 -1.09 19.35
N LEU A 52 19.96 -0.82 18.04
CA LEU A 52 19.00 0.03 17.35
C LEU A 52 17.58 -0.55 17.41
N PHE A 53 17.44 -1.89 17.30
CA PHE A 53 16.14 -2.57 17.33
C PHE A 53 15.58 -2.74 18.74
N GLU A 54 16.43 -2.88 19.77
CA GLU A 54 15.98 -2.83 21.16
C GLU A 54 15.44 -1.45 21.54
N PHE A 55 16.04 -0.37 21.01
CA PHE A 55 15.58 1.00 21.24
C PHE A 55 14.34 1.39 20.40
N ALA A 56 14.14 0.80 19.22
CA ALA A 56 13.03 1.13 18.30
C ALA A 56 11.64 0.58 18.71
N SER A 57 11.47 0.12 19.94
CA SER A 57 10.43 -0.82 20.34
C SER A 57 9.11 -0.18 20.82
N HIS A 58 8.64 0.86 20.14
CA HIS A 58 7.27 1.37 20.36
C HIS A 58 6.36 1.07 19.13
N PRO A 59 5.49 0.04 19.18
CA PRO A 59 4.63 -0.34 18.05
C PRO A 59 3.78 0.82 17.51
N ILE A 60 3.30 1.69 18.39
CA ILE A 60 2.52 2.88 17.98
C ILE A 60 3.38 3.87 17.17
N ALA A 61 4.67 4.04 17.49
CA ALA A 61 5.56 4.87 16.69
C ALA A 61 5.76 4.26 15.29
N GLY A 62 5.95 2.94 15.20
CA GLY A 62 5.98 2.22 13.93
C GLY A 62 4.72 2.43 13.09
N LEU A 63 3.55 2.34 13.71
CA LEU A 63 2.26 2.65 13.08
C LEU A 63 2.24 4.09 12.52
N MET A 64 2.66 5.08 13.31
CA MET A 64 2.67 6.47 12.88
C MET A 64 3.68 6.73 11.76
N ILE A 65 4.87 6.12 11.78
CA ILE A 65 5.85 6.20 10.69
C ILE A 65 5.24 5.72 9.38
N GLY A 66 4.61 4.54 9.39
CA GLY A 66 3.96 3.99 8.19
C GLY A 66 2.81 4.88 7.68
N LEU A 67 2.00 5.40 8.59
CA LEU A 67 0.88 6.29 8.26
C LEU A 67 1.36 7.60 7.62
N VAL A 68 2.30 8.29 8.25
CA VAL A 68 2.84 9.57 7.75
C VAL A 68 3.60 9.34 6.44
N ALA A 69 4.43 8.30 6.37
CA ALA A 69 5.13 7.96 5.14
C ALA A 69 4.14 7.78 4.00
N THR A 70 3.08 6.98 4.17
CA THR A 70 2.11 6.79 3.09
C THR A 70 1.29 8.05 2.81
N ALA A 71 0.92 8.84 3.82
CA ALA A 71 0.18 10.08 3.61
C ALA A 71 0.97 11.10 2.75
N LEU A 72 2.27 11.23 3.01
CA LEU A 72 3.17 12.09 2.25
C LEU A 72 3.46 11.55 0.85
N ILE A 73 3.69 10.24 0.75
CA ILE A 73 4.05 9.55 -0.49
C ILE A 73 2.82 9.31 -1.39
N GLN A 74 1.64 9.27 -0.80
CA GLN A 74 0.35 8.96 -1.42
C GLN A 74 0.29 7.59 -2.12
N SER A 75 1.20 6.67 -1.77
CA SER A 75 1.31 5.34 -2.36
C SER A 75 1.75 4.31 -1.31
N SER A 76 0.78 3.59 -0.74
CA SER A 76 1.05 2.51 0.21
C SER A 76 1.84 1.38 -0.40
N SER A 77 1.66 1.08 -1.69
CA SER A 77 2.50 0.11 -2.41
C SER A 77 3.98 0.48 -2.38
N THR A 78 4.30 1.79 -2.46
CA THR A 78 5.68 2.29 -2.35
C THR A 78 6.22 2.11 -0.94
N VAL A 79 5.46 2.54 0.05
CA VAL A 79 5.85 2.42 1.46
C VAL A 79 6.02 0.96 1.88
N THR A 80 5.08 0.09 1.50
CA THR A 80 5.16 -1.36 1.72
C THR A 80 6.39 -1.97 1.04
N SER A 81 6.72 -1.55 -0.19
CA SER A 81 7.93 -2.05 -0.88
C SER A 81 9.22 -1.59 -0.17
N ILE A 82 9.24 -0.37 0.36
CA ILE A 82 10.34 0.13 1.21
C ILE A 82 10.44 -0.72 2.48
N ILE A 83 9.33 -0.97 3.18
CA ILE A 83 9.30 -1.81 4.39
C ILE A 83 9.80 -3.22 4.09
N VAL A 84 9.35 -3.84 3.00
CA VAL A 84 9.85 -5.15 2.53
C VAL A 84 11.37 -5.10 2.31
N GLY A 85 11.90 -4.04 1.71
CA GLY A 85 13.34 -3.83 1.55
C GLY A 85 14.10 -3.64 2.87
N LEU A 86 13.52 -2.95 3.84
CA LEU A 86 14.11 -2.79 5.18
C LEU A 86 14.16 -4.13 5.93
N VAL A 87 13.09 -4.92 5.87
CA VAL A 87 13.06 -6.27 6.46
C VAL A 87 14.06 -7.20 5.78
N ALA A 88 14.21 -7.09 4.46
CA ALA A 88 15.27 -7.76 3.70
C ALA A 88 16.70 -7.33 4.13
N GLY A 89 16.84 -6.12 4.68
CA GLY A 89 18.09 -5.61 5.24
C GLY A 89 18.34 -6.03 6.70
N GLY A 90 17.36 -6.67 7.35
CA GLY A 90 17.47 -7.12 8.74
C GLY A 90 16.55 -6.41 9.73
N LEU A 91 15.66 -5.52 9.29
CA LEU A 91 14.63 -4.93 10.18
C LEU A 91 13.72 -6.05 10.72
N PRO A 92 13.50 -6.18 12.04
CA PRO A 92 12.65 -7.22 12.59
C PRO A 92 11.21 -7.12 12.08
N VAL A 93 10.62 -8.26 11.76
CA VAL A 93 9.22 -8.33 11.28
C VAL A 93 8.27 -7.72 12.32
N THR A 94 8.50 -7.95 13.61
CA THR A 94 7.70 -7.37 14.72
C THR A 94 7.65 -5.85 14.71
N VAL A 95 8.74 -5.18 14.31
CA VAL A 95 8.81 -3.71 14.17
C VAL A 95 8.11 -3.25 12.89
N ALA A 96 8.21 -4.04 11.82
CA ALA A 96 7.62 -3.73 10.52
C ALA A 96 6.09 -3.93 10.46
N ILE A 97 5.50 -4.82 11.28
CA ILE A 97 4.06 -5.10 11.27
C ILE A 97 3.22 -3.83 11.53
N PRO A 98 3.46 -3.05 12.61
CA PRO A 98 2.76 -1.78 12.80
C PRO A 98 2.99 -0.79 11.66
N MET A 99 4.19 -0.74 11.07
CA MET A 99 4.47 0.14 9.92
C MET A 99 3.58 -0.19 8.72
N ILE A 100 3.36 -1.48 8.42
CA ILE A 100 2.44 -1.91 7.36
C ILE A 100 0.99 -1.52 7.69
N MET A 101 0.54 -1.72 8.94
CA MET A 101 -0.79 -1.29 9.37
C MET A 101 -0.99 0.21 9.19
N GLY A 102 0.04 1.01 9.50
CA GLY A 102 0.05 2.46 9.33
C GLY A 102 -0.01 2.85 7.87
N ALA A 103 0.79 2.18 7.04
CA ALA A 103 0.81 2.40 5.60
C ALA A 103 -0.58 2.19 4.96
N ASN A 104 -1.37 1.23 5.46
CA ASN A 104 -2.75 1.03 4.99
C ASN A 104 -3.66 2.22 5.31
N ILE A 105 -3.57 2.76 6.52
CA ILE A 105 -4.32 3.97 6.90
C ILE A 105 -3.95 5.14 5.97
N GLY A 106 -2.65 5.38 5.74
CA GLY A 106 -2.21 6.51 4.92
C GLY A 106 -2.71 6.51 3.48
N THR A 107 -3.09 5.36 2.92
CA THR A 107 -3.57 5.22 1.52
C THR A 107 -4.79 6.09 1.23
N THR A 108 -5.57 6.42 2.27
CA THR A 108 -6.89 7.00 2.09
C THR A 108 -6.91 8.51 1.88
N VAL A 109 -5.80 9.21 2.16
CA VAL A 109 -5.63 10.65 1.90
C VAL A 109 -6.03 11.01 0.48
N THR A 110 -5.61 10.20 -0.51
CA THR A 110 -5.84 10.46 -1.93
C THR A 110 -7.33 10.48 -2.28
N ASN A 111 -8.13 9.56 -1.73
CA ASN A 111 -9.58 9.52 -2.00
C ASN A 111 -10.28 10.75 -1.40
N THR A 112 -9.86 11.15 -0.21
CA THR A 112 -10.38 12.36 0.44
C THR A 112 -10.07 13.60 -0.38
N LEU A 113 -8.87 13.72 -0.96
CA LEU A 113 -8.53 14.80 -1.89
C LEU A 113 -9.38 14.76 -3.17
N VAL A 114 -9.62 13.58 -3.76
CA VAL A 114 -10.47 13.43 -4.95
C VAL A 114 -11.91 13.87 -4.68
N SER A 115 -12.43 13.59 -3.48
CA SER A 115 -13.79 14.00 -3.11
C SER A 115 -13.99 15.52 -3.06
N LEU A 116 -12.93 16.29 -2.76
CA LEU A 116 -12.95 17.76 -2.77
C LEU A 116 -13.26 18.34 -4.16
N GLY A 117 -13.03 17.57 -5.24
CA GLY A 117 -13.45 17.96 -6.58
C GLY A 117 -14.96 18.20 -6.72
N HIS A 118 -15.77 17.60 -5.85
CA HIS A 118 -17.23 17.73 -5.83
C HIS A 118 -17.73 18.82 -4.87
N VAL A 119 -16.84 19.56 -4.20
CA VAL A 119 -17.18 20.50 -3.11
C VAL A 119 -18.18 21.58 -3.50
N ARG A 120 -18.29 21.90 -4.80
CA ARG A 120 -19.19 22.91 -5.36
C ARG A 120 -20.68 22.53 -5.29
N CYS A 121 -20.99 21.24 -5.21
CA CYS A 121 -22.38 20.75 -5.11
C CYS A 121 -22.54 19.94 -3.82
N ASN A 122 -23.36 20.41 -2.88
CA ASN A 122 -23.45 19.80 -1.55
C ASN A 122 -23.92 18.34 -1.57
N THR A 123 -24.87 18.00 -2.44
CA THR A 123 -25.39 16.63 -2.57
C THR A 123 -24.35 15.68 -3.16
N GLU A 124 -23.62 16.12 -4.19
CA GLU A 124 -22.54 15.34 -4.78
C GLU A 124 -21.36 15.21 -3.81
N PHE A 125 -20.96 16.32 -3.19
CA PHE A 125 -19.90 16.35 -2.18
C PHE A 125 -20.17 15.40 -1.02
N LYS A 126 -21.39 15.40 -0.47
CA LYS A 126 -21.79 14.48 0.61
C LYS A 126 -21.48 13.03 0.24
N ARG A 127 -21.97 12.61 -0.92
CA ARG A 127 -21.87 11.23 -1.40
C ARG A 127 -20.42 10.87 -1.73
N ALA A 128 -19.72 11.76 -2.45
CA ALA A 128 -18.31 11.58 -2.81
C ALA A 128 -17.41 11.50 -1.57
N PHE A 129 -17.63 12.36 -0.58
CA PHE A 129 -16.85 12.42 0.65
C PHE A 129 -17.13 11.21 1.57
N ALA A 130 -18.39 10.78 1.69
CA ALA A 130 -18.72 9.52 2.39
C ALA A 130 -18.10 8.31 1.68
N SER A 131 -18.13 8.27 0.35
CA SER A 131 -17.46 7.22 -0.43
C SER A 131 -15.94 7.21 -0.27
N ALA A 132 -15.31 8.37 -0.07
CA ALA A 132 -13.88 8.46 0.16
C ALA A 132 -13.53 7.94 1.55
N THR A 133 -14.21 8.45 2.58
CA THR A 133 -13.89 8.25 4.00
C THR A 133 -14.34 6.90 4.57
N ILE A 134 -15.21 6.16 3.89
CA ILE A 134 -15.56 4.80 4.31
C ILE A 134 -14.34 3.87 4.35
N HIS A 135 -13.36 4.10 3.47
CA HIS A 135 -12.10 3.36 3.50
C HIS A 135 -11.27 3.72 4.74
N ASP A 136 -11.21 5.01 5.09
CA ASP A 136 -10.51 5.54 6.24
C ASP A 136 -11.06 4.93 7.52
N PHE A 137 -12.39 4.97 7.72
CA PHE A 137 -13.02 4.39 8.90
C PHE A 137 -12.83 2.87 8.98
N PHE A 138 -12.83 2.15 7.85
CA PHE A 138 -12.52 0.73 7.85
C PHE A 138 -11.08 0.46 8.33
N ASN A 139 -10.09 1.16 7.76
CA ASN A 139 -8.68 0.95 8.14
C ASN A 139 -8.39 1.40 9.58
N LEU A 140 -8.97 2.51 10.03
CA LEU A 140 -8.87 2.95 11.42
C LEU A 140 -9.48 1.93 12.38
N LEU A 141 -10.66 1.39 12.06
CA LEU A 141 -11.30 0.33 12.85
C LEU A 141 -10.48 -0.96 12.85
N ALA A 142 -9.93 -1.34 11.70
CA ALA A 142 -9.04 -2.50 11.57
C ALA A 142 -7.84 -2.37 12.50
N VAL A 143 -7.11 -1.25 12.44
CA VAL A 143 -5.95 -1.04 13.32
C VAL A 143 -6.37 -0.96 14.79
N LEU A 144 -7.48 -0.30 15.12
CA LEU A 144 -7.97 -0.21 16.50
C LEU A 144 -8.26 -1.60 17.11
N ILE A 145 -8.75 -2.55 16.31
CA ILE A 145 -9.03 -3.92 16.76
C ILE A 145 -7.75 -4.77 16.74
N PHE A 146 -7.03 -4.76 15.63
CA PHE A 146 -6.02 -5.76 15.33
C PHE A 146 -4.62 -5.40 15.82
N LEU A 147 -4.28 -4.12 16.00
CA LEU A 147 -2.98 -3.76 16.56
C LEU A 147 -2.84 -4.19 18.04
N PRO A 148 -3.80 -3.94 18.94
CA PRO A 148 -3.72 -4.47 20.30
C PRO A 148 -3.67 -5.99 20.35
N LEU A 149 -4.45 -6.68 19.51
CA LEU A 149 -4.42 -8.14 19.40
C LEU A 149 -3.06 -8.64 18.90
N GLU A 150 -2.45 -7.93 17.95
CA GLU A 150 -1.10 -8.25 17.49
C GLU A 150 -0.07 -8.06 18.61
N MET A 151 -0.16 -6.98 19.38
CA MET A 151 0.75 -6.73 20.50
C MET A 151 0.60 -7.78 21.61
N MET A 152 -0.61 -8.29 21.85
CA MET A 152 -0.87 -9.28 22.90
C MET A 152 -0.54 -10.71 22.48
N PHE A 153 -0.80 -11.07 21.22
CA PHE A 153 -0.78 -12.47 20.78
C PHE A 153 0.13 -12.75 19.59
N GLY A 154 0.61 -11.73 18.88
CA GLY A 154 1.41 -11.88 17.65
C GLY A 154 0.68 -12.69 16.58
N ILE A 155 -0.60 -12.40 16.33
CA ILE A 155 -1.47 -13.22 15.48
C ILE A 155 -0.94 -13.22 14.04
N PHE A 156 -0.67 -12.05 13.47
CA PHE A 156 -0.18 -11.92 12.10
C PHE A 156 1.26 -12.37 11.99
N GLU A 157 2.11 -12.08 12.98
CA GLU A 157 3.46 -12.64 13.03
C GLU A 157 3.44 -14.17 12.96
N LYS A 158 2.66 -14.83 13.82
CA LYS A 158 2.58 -16.31 13.88
C LYS A 158 1.94 -16.92 12.64
N VAL A 159 0.84 -16.33 12.14
CA VAL A 159 0.16 -16.83 10.94
C VAL A 159 1.05 -16.66 9.71
N SER A 160 1.70 -15.51 9.55
CA SER A 160 2.63 -15.29 8.43
C SER A 160 3.86 -16.19 8.53
N HIS A 161 4.41 -16.39 9.73
CA HIS A 161 5.50 -17.34 9.96
C HIS A 161 5.06 -18.75 9.56
N TRP A 162 3.90 -19.21 10.00
CA TRP A 162 3.34 -20.51 9.61
C TRP A 162 3.17 -20.66 8.09
N LEU A 163 2.78 -19.59 7.38
CA LEU A 163 2.67 -19.60 5.92
C LEU A 163 4.02 -19.73 5.21
N VAL A 164 5.10 -19.19 5.78
CA VAL A 164 6.45 -19.31 5.21
C VAL A 164 7.23 -20.53 5.73
N SER A 165 6.81 -21.16 6.85
CA SER A 165 7.45 -22.33 7.45
C SER A 165 7.69 -23.50 6.49
N PRO A 166 6.75 -23.90 5.60
CA PRO A 166 7.01 -24.95 4.63
C PRO A 166 8.16 -24.62 3.67
N MET A 167 8.38 -23.32 3.41
CA MET A 167 9.48 -22.84 2.57
C MET A 167 10.82 -22.81 3.34
N LEU A 168 10.79 -22.84 4.67
CA LEU A 168 11.96 -22.99 5.53
C LEU A 168 12.36 -24.47 5.72
N SER A 169 11.38 -25.38 5.85
CA SER A 169 11.61 -26.77 6.26
C SER A 169 12.11 -27.69 5.17
N THR A 170 11.90 -27.38 3.89
CA THR A 170 12.34 -28.26 2.81
C THR A 170 13.85 -28.21 2.59
N GLY A 171 14.61 -27.28 3.22
CA GLY A 171 16.06 -27.11 3.03
C GLY A 171 16.49 -26.78 1.57
N ASP A 172 15.55 -26.94 0.65
CA ASP A 172 15.67 -26.89 -0.79
C ASP A 172 14.49 -26.08 -1.35
N VAL A 173 14.16 -25.00 -0.65
CA VAL A 173 13.88 -23.76 -1.38
C VAL A 173 15.20 -22.97 -1.39
N SER A 174 16.19 -23.53 -2.11
CA SER A 174 16.70 -22.67 -3.16
C SER A 174 15.46 -22.14 -3.86
N MET A 175 15.23 -20.85 -3.69
CA MET A 175 14.52 -20.04 -4.65
C MET A 175 15.20 -20.25 -6.02
N GLY A 176 15.34 -21.47 -6.55
CA GLY A 176 16.10 -21.79 -7.76
C GLY A 176 15.42 -21.16 -8.98
N GLY A 177 14.10 -21.02 -8.89
CA GLY A 177 13.29 -20.20 -9.77
C GLY A 177 12.98 -18.80 -9.23
N LEU A 178 13.79 -18.18 -8.35
CA LEU A 178 13.63 -16.80 -7.87
C LEU A 178 14.99 -16.09 -7.62
N ASN A 179 16.08 -16.85 -7.51
CA ASN A 179 17.48 -16.45 -7.57
C ASN A 179 17.89 -15.94 -8.96
N PHE A 180 17.00 -15.93 -9.96
CA PHE A 180 17.29 -15.25 -11.23
C PHE A 180 17.43 -13.73 -11.07
N ILE A 181 16.91 -13.14 -10.00
CA ILE A 181 16.94 -11.69 -9.79
C ILE A 181 18.32 -11.24 -9.33
N LYS A 182 18.98 -12.01 -8.46
CA LYS A 182 20.28 -11.66 -7.88
C LYS A 182 21.40 -11.50 -8.93
N PRO A 183 21.57 -12.40 -9.92
CA PRO A 183 22.53 -12.21 -11.01
C PRO A 183 22.27 -10.95 -11.84
N ILE A 184 21.01 -10.53 -11.98
CA ILE A 184 20.64 -9.37 -12.80
C ILE A 184 20.81 -8.07 -11.99
N THR A 185 20.45 -8.07 -10.71
CA THR A 185 20.47 -6.87 -9.84
C THR A 185 21.84 -6.63 -9.20
N LYS A 186 22.53 -7.68 -8.72
CA LYS A 186 23.80 -7.56 -7.98
C LYS A 186 24.88 -6.76 -8.71
N PRO A 187 25.17 -6.96 -10.02
CA PRO A 187 26.24 -6.19 -10.67
C PRO A 187 25.93 -4.69 -10.68
N VAL A 188 24.66 -4.32 -10.85
CA VAL A 188 24.23 -2.92 -10.84
C VAL A 188 24.24 -2.35 -9.42
N VAL A 189 23.78 -3.12 -8.42
CA VAL A 189 23.84 -2.68 -7.01
C VAL A 189 25.29 -2.47 -6.58
N SER A 190 26.20 -3.41 -6.87
CA SER A 190 27.62 -3.27 -6.54
C SER A 190 28.26 -2.07 -7.23
N ALA A 191 27.98 -1.86 -8.53
CA ALA A 191 28.49 -0.70 -9.26
C ALA A 191 28.05 0.66 -8.68
N ILE A 192 26.87 0.72 -8.06
CA ILE A 192 26.38 1.93 -7.36
C ILE A 192 26.91 1.98 -5.91
N GLN A 193 26.99 0.84 -5.24
CA GLN A 193 27.40 0.73 -3.84
C GLN A 193 28.88 1.07 -3.64
N ASP A 194 29.77 0.52 -4.46
CA ASP A 194 31.22 0.62 -4.25
C ASP A 194 31.72 2.08 -4.22
N PRO A 195 31.26 3.00 -5.10
CA PRO A 195 31.58 4.42 -5.00
C PRO A 195 31.04 5.08 -3.72
N LEU A 196 29.86 4.69 -3.25
CA LEU A 196 29.24 5.29 -2.06
C LEU A 196 29.95 4.89 -0.77
N MET A 197 30.59 3.72 -0.74
CA MET A 197 31.34 3.27 0.43
C MET A 197 32.58 4.14 0.70
N GLN A 198 33.02 4.96 -0.26
CA GLN A 198 34.11 5.93 -0.05
C GLN A 198 33.74 7.00 0.99
N PHE A 199 32.46 7.26 1.24
CA PHE A 199 31.97 8.20 2.25
C PHE A 199 31.85 7.58 3.66
N GLY A 200 32.30 6.33 3.84
CA GLY A 200 32.18 5.54 5.07
C GLY A 200 30.93 4.66 5.09
N ASN A 201 30.95 3.60 5.90
CA ASN A 201 29.90 2.56 5.90
C ASN A 201 28.50 3.13 6.23
N VAL A 202 28.37 3.92 7.30
CA VAL A 202 27.08 4.47 7.72
C VAL A 202 26.52 5.43 6.66
N THR A 203 27.30 6.46 6.29
CA THR A 203 26.90 7.46 5.30
C THR A 203 26.64 6.83 3.93
N GLY A 204 27.53 5.95 3.47
CA GLY A 204 27.38 5.24 2.20
C GLY A 204 26.16 4.34 2.18
N GLY A 205 25.87 3.63 3.28
CA GLY A 205 24.67 2.82 3.44
C GLY A 205 23.39 3.66 3.41
N VAL A 206 23.36 4.79 4.12
CA VAL A 206 22.24 5.74 4.10
C VAL A 206 22.03 6.34 2.70
N LEU A 207 23.09 6.73 2.01
CA LEU A 207 23.01 7.23 0.62
C LEU A 207 22.45 6.17 -0.33
N LEU A 208 22.86 4.90 -0.16
CA LEU A 208 22.34 3.79 -0.94
C LEU A 208 20.84 3.55 -0.68
N ILE A 209 20.39 3.67 0.58
CA ILE A 209 18.95 3.63 0.93
C ILE A 209 18.20 4.78 0.24
N VAL A 210 18.72 6.00 0.29
CA VAL A 210 18.09 7.18 -0.33
C VAL A 210 17.97 7.00 -1.84
N LEU A 211 19.03 6.54 -2.53
CA LEU A 211 18.97 6.23 -3.96
C LEU A 211 18.00 5.09 -4.27
N GLY A 212 17.96 4.06 -3.44
CA GLY A 212 17.00 2.97 -3.54
C GLY A 212 15.57 3.49 -3.46
N ILE A 213 15.25 4.23 -2.40
CA ILE A 213 13.92 4.86 -2.22
C ILE A 213 13.57 5.73 -3.45
N ALA A 214 14.46 6.61 -3.90
CA ALA A 214 14.23 7.44 -5.09
C ALA A 214 13.92 6.60 -6.34
N THR A 215 14.63 5.48 -6.53
CA THR A 215 14.39 4.54 -7.62
C THR A 215 13.05 3.82 -7.48
N ILE A 216 12.63 3.43 -6.27
CA ILE A 216 11.29 2.87 -5.99
C ILE A 216 10.20 3.86 -6.43
N PHE A 217 10.34 5.14 -6.06
CA PHE A 217 9.38 6.18 -6.46
C PHE A 217 9.26 6.31 -7.97
N ILE A 218 10.39 6.37 -8.69
CA ILE A 218 10.40 6.46 -10.15
C ILE A 218 9.72 5.23 -10.76
N ALA A 219 10.14 4.04 -10.33
CA ALA A 219 9.62 2.77 -10.83
C ALA A 219 8.10 2.65 -10.65
N ILE A 220 7.59 2.87 -9.43
CA ILE A 220 6.16 2.72 -9.11
C ILE A 220 5.34 3.84 -9.77
N THR A 221 5.85 5.07 -9.83
CA THR A 221 5.12 6.18 -10.47
C THR A 221 4.93 5.94 -11.97
N VAL A 222 5.99 5.53 -12.67
CA VAL A 222 5.92 5.24 -14.11
C VAL A 222 5.09 3.98 -14.36
N MET A 223 5.29 2.93 -13.56
CA MET A 223 4.50 1.70 -13.66
C MET A 223 3.01 1.96 -13.45
N GLY A 224 2.64 2.76 -12.45
CA GLY A 224 1.25 3.17 -12.20
C GLY A 224 0.64 3.96 -13.37
N LYS A 225 1.40 4.88 -13.99
CA LYS A 225 0.95 5.61 -15.20
C LYS A 225 0.73 4.68 -16.39
N LEU A 226 1.65 3.74 -16.62
CA LEU A 226 1.56 2.76 -17.72
C LEU A 226 0.38 1.81 -17.54
N MET A 227 0.22 1.23 -16.33
CA MET A 227 -0.89 0.35 -15.98
C MET A 227 -2.22 1.08 -16.11
N LYS A 228 -2.32 2.32 -15.62
CA LYS A 228 -3.51 3.16 -15.81
C LYS A 228 -3.84 3.34 -17.29
N SER A 229 -2.86 3.69 -18.14
CA SER A 229 -3.09 3.85 -19.59
C SER A 229 -3.51 2.55 -20.28
N LEU A 230 -2.98 1.40 -19.85
CA LEU A 230 -3.28 0.09 -20.42
C LEU A 230 -4.63 -0.47 -19.95
N MET A 231 -5.04 -0.14 -18.72
CA MET A 231 -6.09 -0.88 -18.02
C MET A 231 -7.35 -0.09 -17.73
N VAL A 232 -7.36 1.25 -17.76
CA VAL A 232 -8.54 2.05 -17.36
C VAL A 232 -9.82 1.66 -18.13
N GLY A 233 -9.75 1.42 -19.45
CA GLY A 233 -10.92 0.99 -20.23
C GLY A 233 -11.47 -0.36 -19.78
N ARG A 234 -10.60 -1.36 -19.66
CA ARG A 234 -10.95 -2.72 -19.21
C ARG A 234 -11.38 -2.74 -17.74
N ALA A 235 -10.71 -1.99 -16.87
CA ALA A 235 -11.05 -1.83 -15.46
C ALA A 235 -12.45 -1.24 -15.30
N ARG A 236 -12.82 -0.24 -16.12
CA ARG A 236 -14.17 0.33 -16.15
C ARG A 236 -15.23 -0.66 -16.61
N GLU A 237 -14.91 -1.54 -17.57
CA GLU A 237 -15.83 -2.62 -18.00
C GLU A 237 -16.00 -3.69 -16.92
N ILE A 238 -14.90 -4.18 -16.34
CA ILE A 238 -14.92 -5.14 -15.22
C ILE A 238 -15.77 -4.57 -14.07
N LEU A 239 -15.56 -3.30 -13.74
CA LEU A 239 -16.31 -2.59 -12.72
C LEU A 239 -17.82 -2.58 -13.03
N LYS A 240 -18.22 -2.16 -14.23
CA LYS A 240 -19.63 -2.14 -14.64
C LYS A 240 -20.30 -3.50 -14.54
N ASN A 241 -19.56 -4.56 -14.88
CA ASN A 241 -20.08 -5.93 -14.86
C ASN A 241 -20.11 -6.54 -13.45
N ALA A 242 -19.31 -6.01 -12.52
CA ALA A 242 -19.20 -6.54 -11.15
C ALA A 242 -20.11 -5.83 -10.14
N ILE A 243 -20.38 -4.54 -10.34
CA ILE A 243 -21.24 -3.77 -9.45
C ILE A 243 -22.66 -4.34 -9.46
N GLY A 244 -23.26 -4.50 -8.27
CA GLY A 244 -24.65 -4.92 -8.09
C GLY A 244 -24.86 -6.44 -7.97
N ARG A 245 -23.82 -7.26 -8.12
CA ARG A 245 -23.89 -8.74 -7.98
C ARG A 245 -23.68 -9.25 -6.54
N GLY A 246 -23.80 -8.35 -5.56
CA GLY A 246 -23.64 -8.64 -4.15
C GLY A 246 -22.22 -8.41 -3.60
N PRO A 247 -22.03 -8.51 -2.27
CA PRO A 247 -20.81 -8.06 -1.61
C PRO A 247 -19.54 -8.83 -1.97
N ILE A 248 -19.63 -10.16 -2.14
CA ILE A 248 -18.47 -11.01 -2.48
C ILE A 248 -17.94 -10.64 -3.87
N HIS A 249 -18.83 -10.44 -4.85
CA HIS A 249 -18.45 -9.95 -6.17
C HIS A 249 -17.79 -8.57 -6.11
N GLY A 250 -18.27 -7.68 -5.23
CA GLY A 250 -17.63 -6.40 -4.95
C GLY A 250 -16.18 -6.57 -4.47
N ILE A 251 -15.96 -7.39 -3.43
CA ILE A 251 -14.61 -7.65 -2.90
C ILE A 251 -13.71 -8.27 -3.98
N VAL A 252 -14.15 -9.32 -4.66
CA VAL A 252 -13.34 -9.99 -5.68
C VAL A 252 -13.00 -9.04 -6.83
N SER A 253 -13.96 -8.26 -7.31
CA SER A 253 -13.73 -7.30 -8.40
C SER A 253 -12.81 -6.16 -7.99
N GLY A 254 -12.95 -5.61 -6.78
CA GLY A 254 -12.03 -4.62 -6.24
C GLY A 254 -10.60 -5.13 -6.16
N SER A 255 -10.43 -6.38 -5.69
CA SER A 255 -9.14 -7.05 -5.63
C SER A 255 -8.53 -7.21 -7.02
N ILE A 256 -9.29 -7.77 -7.97
CA ILE A 256 -8.82 -8.00 -9.35
C ILE A 256 -8.46 -6.67 -10.01
N VAL A 257 -9.36 -5.67 -9.97
CA VAL A 257 -9.09 -4.37 -10.58
C VAL A 257 -7.84 -3.73 -9.97
N THR A 258 -7.63 -3.86 -8.66
CA THR A 258 -6.43 -3.30 -8.03
C THR A 258 -5.17 -4.09 -8.34
N VAL A 259 -5.22 -5.42 -8.40
CA VAL A 259 -4.07 -6.22 -8.85
C VAL A 259 -3.68 -5.84 -10.28
N LEU A 260 -4.67 -5.59 -11.12
CA LEU A 260 -4.47 -5.19 -12.50
C LEU A 260 -3.94 -3.75 -12.61
N VAL A 261 -4.51 -2.80 -11.87
CA VAL A 261 -4.12 -1.38 -11.91
C VAL A 261 -2.85 -1.09 -11.08
N GLN A 262 -2.51 -1.98 -10.13
CA GLN A 262 -1.40 -1.87 -9.17
C GLN A 262 -1.50 -0.69 -8.19
N SER A 263 -2.64 0.01 -8.15
CA SER A 263 -2.87 1.18 -7.30
C SER A 263 -4.30 1.17 -6.73
N SER A 264 -4.45 0.91 -5.44
CA SER A 264 -5.75 0.96 -4.77
C SER A 264 -6.31 2.35 -4.68
N SER A 265 -5.49 3.38 -4.46
CA SER A 265 -5.94 4.77 -4.50
C SER A 265 -6.53 5.12 -5.87
N THR A 266 -5.91 4.69 -6.97
CA THR A 266 -6.50 4.85 -8.31
C THR A 266 -7.79 4.05 -8.45
N THR A 267 -7.81 2.78 -8.05
CA THR A 267 -9.00 1.92 -8.17
C THR A 267 -10.19 2.47 -7.38
N THR A 268 -9.98 2.88 -6.13
CA THR A 268 -11.03 3.38 -5.24
C THR A 268 -11.45 4.82 -5.60
N SER A 269 -10.53 5.67 -6.03
CA SER A 269 -10.84 7.03 -6.52
C SER A 269 -11.71 7.04 -7.77
N LEU A 270 -11.73 5.97 -8.59
CA LEU A 270 -12.67 5.85 -9.71
C LEU A 270 -14.13 5.76 -9.23
N MET A 271 -14.38 5.31 -8.00
CA MET A 271 -15.73 5.19 -7.44
C MET A 271 -16.26 6.52 -6.93
N VAL A 272 -15.39 7.37 -6.40
CA VAL A 272 -15.75 8.63 -5.76
C VAL A 272 -16.63 9.51 -6.66
N PRO A 273 -16.30 9.75 -7.95
CA PRO A 273 -17.18 10.49 -8.85
C PRO A 273 -18.50 9.80 -9.14
N LEU A 274 -18.51 8.47 -9.30
CA LEU A 274 -19.72 7.70 -9.60
C LEU A 274 -20.71 7.71 -8.44
N VAL A 275 -20.20 7.74 -7.20
CA VAL A 275 -21.03 7.90 -6.01
C VAL A 275 -21.46 9.36 -5.84
N GLY A 276 -20.56 10.31 -6.14
CA GLY A 276 -20.85 11.75 -6.18
C GLY A 276 -22.06 12.07 -7.08
N THR A 277 -22.03 11.61 -8.33
CA THR A 277 -23.14 11.79 -9.29
C THR A 277 -24.40 10.99 -8.93
N GLY A 278 -24.36 10.15 -7.90
CA GLY A 278 -25.49 9.30 -7.49
C GLY A 278 -25.72 8.08 -8.37
N THR A 279 -24.80 7.76 -9.28
CA THR A 279 -24.85 6.54 -10.10
C THR A 279 -24.71 5.29 -9.21
N LEU A 280 -23.92 5.40 -8.14
CA LEU A 280 -23.70 4.35 -7.15
C LEU A 280 -23.98 4.86 -5.74
N LYS A 281 -24.36 3.96 -4.83
CA LYS A 281 -24.47 4.30 -3.40
C LYS A 281 -23.17 3.94 -2.69
N VAL A 282 -22.89 4.63 -1.57
CA VAL A 282 -21.74 4.35 -0.69
C VAL A 282 -21.70 2.87 -0.27
N ARG A 283 -22.87 2.30 0.05
CA ARG A 283 -23.01 0.87 0.41
C ARG A 283 -22.63 -0.08 -0.73
N ASP A 284 -22.84 0.31 -1.98
CA ASP A 284 -22.54 -0.54 -3.14
C ASP A 284 -21.03 -0.60 -3.41
N VAL A 285 -20.32 0.49 -3.11
CA VAL A 285 -18.86 0.59 -3.33
C VAL A 285 -18.03 0.16 -2.12
N TYR A 286 -18.65 -0.02 -0.96
CA TYR A 286 -17.94 -0.45 0.25
C TYR A 286 -17.23 -1.80 0.07
N PRO A 287 -17.89 -2.90 -0.38
CA PRO A 287 -17.21 -4.18 -0.61
C PRO A 287 -16.13 -4.07 -1.69
N PHE A 288 -16.34 -3.25 -2.73
CA PHE A 288 -15.34 -2.97 -3.76
C PHE A 288 -14.08 -2.32 -3.19
N THR A 289 -14.25 -1.39 -2.25
CA THR A 289 -13.15 -0.72 -1.57
C THR A 289 -12.33 -1.69 -0.71
N LEU A 290 -12.99 -2.62 -0.01
CA LEU A 290 -12.30 -3.68 0.75
C LEU A 290 -11.51 -4.61 -0.16
N GLY A 291 -12.09 -4.99 -1.29
CA GLY A 291 -11.39 -5.70 -2.35
C GLY A 291 -10.14 -4.97 -2.81
N ALA A 292 -10.25 -3.68 -3.10
CA ALA A 292 -9.10 -2.89 -3.52
C ALA A 292 -7.99 -2.85 -2.46
N ASN A 293 -8.35 -2.83 -1.17
CA ASN A 293 -7.38 -2.91 -0.08
C ASN A 293 -6.60 -4.25 -0.11
N ILE A 294 -7.31 -5.38 -0.23
CA ILE A 294 -6.69 -6.71 -0.42
C ILE A 294 -5.79 -6.73 -1.66
N GLY A 295 -6.28 -6.23 -2.79
CA GLY A 295 -5.56 -6.24 -4.06
C GLY A 295 -4.23 -5.48 -4.03
N THR A 296 -4.08 -4.46 -3.17
CA THR A 296 -2.82 -3.69 -3.02
C THR A 296 -1.65 -4.56 -2.59
N CYS A 297 -1.92 -5.65 -1.86
CA CYS A 297 -0.92 -6.53 -1.28
C CYS A 297 -0.03 -7.20 -2.34
N ILE A 298 -0.48 -7.29 -3.60
CA ILE A 298 0.31 -7.89 -4.68
C ILE A 298 1.66 -7.18 -4.87
N THR A 299 1.72 -5.87 -4.66
CA THR A 299 2.94 -5.09 -4.84
C THR A 299 4.02 -5.50 -3.84
N GLY A 300 3.65 -5.65 -2.57
CA GLY A 300 4.54 -6.15 -1.52
C GLY A 300 4.98 -7.59 -1.76
N LEU A 301 4.07 -8.45 -2.24
CA LEU A 301 4.41 -9.83 -2.60
C LEU A 301 5.42 -9.89 -3.76
N LEU A 302 5.20 -9.09 -4.81
CA LEU A 302 6.15 -8.98 -5.92
C LEU A 302 7.49 -8.42 -5.46
N ALA A 303 7.49 -7.39 -4.60
CA ALA A 303 8.70 -6.84 -4.00
C ALA A 303 9.43 -7.87 -3.13
N ALA A 304 8.71 -8.72 -2.39
CA ALA A 304 9.32 -9.76 -1.57
C ALA A 304 9.96 -10.86 -2.41
N THR A 305 9.32 -11.25 -3.50
CA THR A 305 9.92 -12.18 -4.48
C THR A 305 11.18 -11.60 -5.14
N ALA A 306 11.34 -10.28 -5.12
CA ALA A 306 12.53 -9.58 -5.62
C ALA A 306 13.79 -9.82 -4.81
N VAL A 307 13.60 -10.13 -3.53
CA VAL A 307 14.67 -10.16 -2.55
C VAL A 307 15.31 -11.54 -2.53
N SER A 308 16.64 -11.58 -2.43
CA SER A 308 17.41 -12.80 -2.27
C SER A 308 18.45 -12.62 -1.18
N GLY A 309 18.76 -13.68 -0.43
CA GLY A 309 19.72 -13.65 0.67
C GLY A 309 19.14 -14.17 1.98
N GLU A 310 19.92 -14.04 3.05
CA GLU A 310 19.61 -14.57 4.39
C GLU A 310 18.25 -14.10 4.93
N TYR A 311 17.86 -12.86 4.64
CA TYR A 311 16.60 -12.27 5.12
C TYR A 311 15.46 -12.27 4.10
N ALA A 312 15.60 -12.97 2.96
CA ALA A 312 14.56 -12.99 1.92
C ALA A 312 13.24 -13.61 2.42
N ILE A 313 13.31 -14.62 3.29
CA ILE A 313 12.12 -15.24 3.87
C ILE A 313 11.32 -14.25 4.73
N PHE A 314 12.01 -13.37 5.47
CA PHE A 314 11.36 -12.35 6.30
C PHE A 314 10.73 -11.25 5.45
N ALA A 315 11.34 -10.92 4.31
CA ALA A 315 10.74 -10.01 3.32
C ALA A 315 9.41 -10.57 2.77
N LEU A 316 9.34 -11.88 2.51
CA LEU A 316 8.09 -12.56 2.15
C LEU A 316 7.11 -12.62 3.33
N GLN A 317 7.61 -12.89 4.54
CA GLN A 317 6.78 -12.92 5.74
C GLN A 317 6.06 -11.58 5.95
N ILE A 318 6.75 -10.43 5.89
CA ILE A 318 6.12 -9.12 6.08
C ILE A 318 5.14 -8.79 4.94
N ALA A 319 5.41 -9.21 3.70
CA ALA A 319 4.45 -9.07 2.60
C ALA A 319 3.19 -9.92 2.83
N LEU A 320 3.34 -11.11 3.42
CA LEU A 320 2.21 -11.97 3.82
C LEU A 320 1.46 -11.41 5.03
N VAL A 321 2.13 -10.79 6.01
CA VAL A 321 1.46 -10.05 7.09
C VAL A 321 0.50 -9.03 6.47
N HIS A 322 0.95 -8.24 5.49
CA HIS A 322 0.10 -7.25 4.84
C HIS A 322 -1.15 -7.88 4.20
N LEU A 323 -0.99 -9.01 3.49
CA LEU A 323 -2.10 -9.74 2.90
C LEU A 323 -3.06 -10.30 3.96
N VAL A 324 -2.53 -11.00 4.96
CA VAL A 324 -3.31 -11.64 6.03
C VAL A 324 -4.07 -10.59 6.82
N PHE A 325 -3.42 -9.46 7.18
CA PHE A 325 -4.06 -8.34 7.87
C PHE A 325 -5.28 -7.82 7.09
N ASN A 326 -5.15 -7.56 5.79
CA ASN A 326 -6.26 -7.06 4.98
C ASN A 326 -7.38 -8.09 4.82
N VAL A 327 -7.04 -9.35 4.60
CA VAL A 327 -8.02 -10.43 4.46
C VAL A 327 -8.76 -10.67 5.78
N PHE A 328 -8.05 -10.80 6.90
CA PHE A 328 -8.64 -11.01 8.22
C PHE A 328 -9.49 -9.82 8.64
N SER A 329 -9.00 -8.59 8.43
CA SER A 329 -9.78 -7.38 8.73
C SER A 329 -11.06 -7.32 7.91
N THR A 330 -10.98 -7.66 6.62
CA THR A 330 -12.16 -7.74 5.75
C THR A 330 -13.13 -8.80 6.25
N ILE A 331 -12.68 -10.02 6.51
CA ILE A 331 -13.56 -11.11 6.98
C ILE A 331 -14.18 -10.76 8.34
N PHE A 332 -13.40 -10.20 9.27
CA PHE A 332 -13.85 -9.91 10.64
C PHE A 332 -14.82 -8.72 10.69
N ILE A 333 -14.40 -7.56 10.16
CA ILE A 333 -15.20 -6.34 10.22
C ILE A 333 -16.39 -6.44 9.26
N PHE A 334 -16.18 -6.91 8.03
CA PHE A 334 -17.28 -7.05 7.09
C PHE A 334 -18.16 -8.26 7.42
N GLY A 335 -17.63 -9.34 7.99
CA GLY A 335 -18.42 -10.53 8.33
C GLY A 335 -19.42 -10.28 9.46
N ILE A 336 -19.03 -9.50 10.47
CA ILE A 336 -19.88 -9.20 11.64
C ILE A 336 -20.84 -8.04 11.31
N PRO A 337 -22.17 -8.23 11.32
CA PRO A 337 -23.13 -7.22 10.89
C PRO A 337 -23.01 -5.88 11.61
N PHE A 338 -22.74 -5.90 12.92
CA PHE A 338 -22.54 -4.68 13.71
C PHE A 338 -21.29 -3.90 13.27
N LEU A 339 -20.15 -4.59 13.11
CA LEU A 339 -18.89 -3.95 12.69
C LEU A 339 -18.96 -3.45 11.24
N ARG A 340 -19.68 -4.17 10.36
CA ARG A 340 -19.88 -3.79 8.95
C ARG A 340 -20.50 -2.39 8.82
N GLU A 341 -21.44 -2.05 9.70
CA GLU A 341 -22.15 -0.77 9.66
C GLU A 341 -21.35 0.40 10.26
N LEU A 342 -20.30 0.15 11.07
CA LEU A 342 -19.53 1.21 11.71
C LEU A 342 -18.81 2.13 10.70
N PRO A 343 -18.07 1.61 9.69
CA PRO A 343 -17.44 2.47 8.69
C PRO A 343 -18.43 3.29 7.86
N ILE A 344 -19.59 2.71 7.52
CA ILE A 344 -20.65 3.40 6.77
C ILE A 344 -21.19 4.56 7.60
N LYS A 345 -21.56 4.31 8.86
CA LYS A 345 -22.10 5.33 9.77
C LYS A 345 -21.07 6.44 10.06
N GLY A 346 -19.80 6.08 10.26
CA GLY A 346 -18.72 7.04 10.45
C GLY A 346 -18.56 7.96 9.23
N ALA A 347 -18.55 7.39 8.04
CA ALA A 347 -18.45 8.13 6.78
C ALA A 347 -19.66 9.06 6.56
N ASP A 348 -20.88 8.56 6.79
CA ASP A 348 -22.10 9.37 6.67
C ASP A 348 -22.09 10.52 7.68
N TYR A 349 -21.77 10.26 8.95
CA TYR A 349 -21.68 11.28 10.00
C TYR A 349 -20.66 12.37 9.67
N LEU A 350 -19.44 11.97 9.26
CA LEU A 350 -18.40 12.92 8.89
C LEU A 350 -18.79 13.73 7.65
N SER A 351 -19.46 13.12 6.68
CA SER A 351 -19.96 13.81 5.49
C SER A 351 -21.05 14.84 5.82
N ASP A 352 -21.94 14.53 6.77
CA ASP A 352 -22.98 15.44 7.24
C ASP A 352 -22.38 16.65 7.96
N MET A 353 -21.35 16.44 8.77
CA MET A 353 -20.59 17.54 9.37
C MET A 353 -19.86 18.38 8.31
N ALA A 354 -19.25 17.72 7.31
CA ALA A 354 -18.51 18.40 6.24
C ALA A 354 -19.40 19.28 5.35
N ILE A 355 -20.69 18.96 5.18
CA ILE A 355 -21.63 19.84 4.48
C ILE A 355 -21.94 21.09 5.31
N LYS A 356 -22.13 20.93 6.62
CA LYS A 356 -22.43 22.04 7.53
C LYS A 356 -21.24 22.99 7.65
N ASN A 357 -20.03 22.44 7.71
CA ASN A 357 -18.80 23.22 7.77
C ASN A 357 -17.68 22.51 7.00
N LYS A 358 -17.24 23.12 5.88
CA LYS A 358 -16.16 22.58 5.03
C LYS A 358 -14.82 22.48 5.76
N ALA A 359 -14.61 23.28 6.82
CA ALA A 359 -13.40 23.21 7.64
C ALA A 359 -13.26 21.87 8.37
N VAL A 360 -14.36 21.13 8.58
CA VAL A 360 -14.33 19.77 9.16
C VAL A 360 -13.44 18.84 8.33
N VAL A 361 -13.42 19.00 7.01
CA VAL A 361 -12.56 18.19 6.13
C VAL A 361 -11.09 18.44 6.41
N ALA A 362 -10.70 19.72 6.47
CA ALA A 362 -9.34 20.12 6.77
C ALA A 362 -8.93 19.69 8.19
N GLY A 363 -9.83 19.86 9.17
CA GLY A 363 -9.61 19.42 10.54
C GLY A 363 -9.44 17.90 10.66
N TYR A 364 -10.24 17.11 9.93
CA TYR A 364 -10.12 15.66 9.87
C TYR A 364 -8.79 15.22 9.24
N LEU A 365 -8.43 15.80 8.10
CA LEU A 365 -7.17 15.48 7.44
C LEU A 365 -5.95 15.87 8.30
N ALA A 366 -5.97 17.08 8.87
CA ALA A 366 -4.90 17.54 9.74
C ALA A 366 -4.80 16.68 11.00
N SER A 367 -5.92 16.27 11.61
CA SER A 367 -5.88 15.48 12.85
C SER A 367 -5.32 14.07 12.60
N ILE A 368 -5.89 13.32 11.66
CA ILE A 368 -5.54 11.92 11.41
C ILE A 368 -4.16 11.76 10.78
N PHE A 369 -3.79 12.65 9.84
CA PHE A 369 -2.57 12.46 9.05
C PHE A 369 -1.38 13.32 9.47
N VAL A 370 -1.57 14.31 10.35
CA VAL A 370 -0.49 15.23 10.76
C VAL A 370 -0.38 15.37 12.27
N VAL A 371 -1.43 15.84 12.95
CA VAL A 371 -1.37 16.21 14.38
C VAL A 371 -1.22 14.98 15.27
N ILE A 372 -2.09 13.96 15.12
CA ILE A 372 -2.01 12.74 15.92
C ILE A 372 -0.68 12.03 15.68
N PRO A 373 -0.27 11.75 14.42
CA PRO A 373 1.01 11.10 14.17
C PRO A 373 2.20 11.91 14.63
N GLY A 374 2.22 13.22 14.34
CA GLY A 374 3.32 14.10 14.74
C GLY A 374 3.48 14.21 16.25
N THR A 375 2.36 14.28 16.99
CA THR A 375 2.38 14.34 18.46
C THR A 375 2.87 13.02 19.05
N ILE A 376 2.35 11.88 18.58
CA ILE A 376 2.81 10.57 19.06
C ILE A 376 4.30 10.39 18.77
N LEU A 377 4.74 10.69 17.54
CA LEU A 377 6.15 10.57 17.17
C LEU A 377 7.05 11.47 18.02
N ALA A 378 6.63 12.70 18.32
CA ALA A 378 7.38 13.61 19.18
C ALA A 378 7.43 13.17 20.66
N LEU A 379 6.43 12.42 21.13
CA LEU A 379 6.40 11.88 22.49
C LEU A 379 7.17 10.55 22.62
N THR A 380 7.39 9.85 21.50
CA THR A 380 8.09 8.55 21.45
C THR A 380 9.53 8.64 20.94
N ALA A 381 9.96 9.80 20.44
CA ALA A 381 11.33 10.13 20.04
C ALA A 381 12.12 10.68 21.23
#